data_AF-K7G6G8-F1
#
_entry.id   AF-K7G6G8-F1
#
_cell.length_a   1.000
_cell.length_b   1.000
_cell.length_c   1.000
_cell.angle_alpha   90.00
_cell.angle_beta   90.00
_cell.angle_gamma   90.00
#
_symmetry.space_group_name_H-M   'P 1'
#
loop_
_entity.id
_entity.type
_entity.pdbx_description
1 polymer ?
#
loop_
_entity_poly.entity_id
_entity_poly.type
_entity_poly.pdbx_seq_one_letter_code
_entity_poly.pdbx_strand_id
1 'polypeptide(L)'
;MPENVVEEKTKGLDLNMVMAEIRREGQPAQQWRYSEVCFLELDKFLEDVRNGIYPLMNFAATRPQLLPRALSQPQEDPQKAKTPTPEPFDVETRKVVQMQCSMELNEEKAQWHLTLLLTLEDKLHRQLSYDLLPTDSSKGLASELVHYGFIHEDDCEMLANFLENAFHKHRPPPL
;
A
#
# COMPACT_ATOMS: atom_id res chain seq x y z
N MET A 1 -19.57 -23.73 22.94
CA MET A 1 -20.37 -22.66 23.60
C MET A 1 -21.64 -22.49 22.77
N PRO A 2 -22.84 -22.38 23.36
CA PRO A 2 -24.02 -22.11 22.57
C PRO A 2 -23.88 -20.74 21.90
N GLU A 3 -24.08 -20.67 20.59
CA GLU A 3 -23.89 -19.46 19.75
C GLU A 3 -24.74 -18.27 20.22
N ASN A 4 -25.83 -18.52 20.96
CA ASN A 4 -26.82 -17.51 21.39
C ASN A 4 -26.59 -16.84 22.76
N VAL A 5 -25.52 -17.17 23.50
CA VAL A 5 -25.32 -16.60 24.86
C VAL A 5 -25.11 -15.09 24.84
N VAL A 6 -24.50 -14.55 23.78
CA VAL A 6 -24.26 -13.11 23.63
C VAL A 6 -25.57 -12.38 23.31
N GLU A 7 -26.37 -12.93 22.40
CA GLU A 7 -27.68 -12.37 22.05
C GLU A 7 -28.66 -12.34 23.23
N GLU A 8 -28.72 -13.42 24.03
CA GLU A 8 -29.62 -13.43 25.20
C GLU A 8 -29.20 -12.40 26.26
N LYS A 9 -27.89 -12.14 26.40
CA LYS A 9 -27.38 -11.14 27.34
C LYS A 9 -27.57 -9.70 26.86
N THR A 10 -27.69 -9.46 25.57
CA THR A 10 -27.89 -8.12 25.00
C THR A 10 -29.36 -7.75 24.80
N LYS A 11 -30.27 -8.72 24.71
CA LYS A 11 -31.72 -8.53 24.49
C LYS A 11 -32.46 -7.73 25.58
N GLY A 12 -31.82 -7.44 26.71
CA GLY A 12 -32.37 -6.60 27.79
C GLY A 12 -31.51 -5.41 28.20
N LEU A 13 -30.49 -5.05 27.42
CA LEU A 13 -29.61 -3.92 27.75
C LEU A 13 -30.30 -2.59 27.47
N ASP A 14 -30.36 -1.71 28.48
CA ASP A 14 -30.74 -0.31 28.26
C ASP A 14 -29.66 0.37 27.40
N LEU A 15 -30.03 0.74 26.18
CA LEU A 15 -29.16 1.40 25.23
C LEU A 15 -28.69 2.78 25.71
N ASN A 16 -29.38 3.40 26.68
CA ASN A 16 -28.95 4.65 27.29
C ASN A 16 -27.97 4.46 28.45
N MET A 17 -27.73 3.22 28.89
CA MET A 17 -26.77 2.93 29.96
C MET A 17 -25.36 3.34 29.52
N VAL A 18 -24.61 3.97 30.42
CA VAL A 18 -23.20 4.34 30.17
C VAL A 18 -22.36 3.07 30.24
N MET A 19 -21.70 2.73 29.13
CA MET A 19 -20.76 1.61 29.04
C MET A 19 -19.40 1.98 29.62
N ALA A 20 -18.92 3.20 29.34
CA ALA A 20 -17.64 3.70 29.84
C ALA A 20 -17.68 5.23 30.06
N GLU A 21 -16.95 5.72 31.06
CA GLU A 21 -16.79 7.15 31.34
C GLU A 21 -15.30 7.45 31.61
N ILE A 22 -14.78 8.52 31.00
CA ILE A 22 -13.47 9.08 31.34
C ILE A 22 -13.61 10.52 31.84
N ARG A 23 -12.95 10.80 32.97
CA ARG A 23 -12.91 12.13 33.58
C ARG A 23 -11.53 12.74 33.42
N ARG A 24 -11.50 14.00 32.97
CA ARG A 24 -10.26 14.79 32.83
C ARG A 24 -10.45 16.11 33.57
N GLU A 25 -9.41 16.56 34.26
CA GLU A 25 -9.45 17.79 35.04
C GLU A 25 -9.73 18.99 34.12
N GLY A 26 -10.73 19.82 34.46
CA GLY A 26 -11.12 20.98 33.67
C GLY A 26 -11.97 20.69 32.42
N GLN A 27 -12.37 19.44 32.16
CA GLN A 27 -13.24 19.08 31.04
C GLN A 27 -14.49 18.31 31.51
N PRO A 28 -15.61 18.41 30.77
CA PRO A 28 -16.77 17.57 31.03
C PRO A 28 -16.41 16.09 30.85
N ALA A 29 -17.03 15.23 31.66
CA ALA A 29 -16.80 13.79 31.56
C ALA A 29 -17.25 13.28 30.18
N GLN A 30 -16.36 12.56 29.50
CA GLN A 30 -16.71 11.92 28.24
C GLN A 30 -17.30 10.55 28.55
N GLN A 31 -18.57 10.36 28.18
CA GLN A 31 -19.30 9.12 28.35
C GLN A 31 -19.53 8.46 26.99
N TRP A 32 -19.54 7.12 26.99
CA TRP A 32 -19.98 6.30 25.87
C TRP A 32 -21.11 5.39 26.34
N ARG A 33 -22.25 5.46 25.68
CA ARG A 33 -23.43 4.63 25.97
C ARG A 33 -23.46 3.38 25.10
N TYR A 34 -24.24 2.38 25.51
CA TYR A 34 -24.44 1.16 24.72
C TYR A 34 -25.04 1.45 23.33
N SER A 35 -25.81 2.53 23.17
CA SER A 35 -26.29 3.01 21.86
C SER A 35 -25.20 3.57 20.93
N GLU A 36 -24.08 4.02 21.49
CA GLU A 36 -22.98 4.67 20.76
C GLU A 36 -21.91 3.67 20.31
N VAL A 37 -22.04 2.41 20.72
CA VAL A 37 -21.14 1.31 20.35
C VAL A 37 -21.90 0.34 19.44
N CYS A 38 -21.37 0.08 18.25
CA CYS A 38 -21.94 -0.96 17.39
C CYS A 38 -21.82 -2.31 18.10
N PHE A 39 -22.95 -3.00 18.28
CA PHE A 39 -22.93 -4.40 18.72
C PHE A 39 -22.18 -5.21 17.67
N LEU A 40 -21.04 -5.78 18.06
CA LEU A 40 -20.27 -6.66 17.21
C LEU A 40 -21.07 -7.96 17.03
N GLU A 41 -21.50 -8.24 15.81
CA GLU A 41 -21.93 -9.59 15.41
C GLU A 41 -20.68 -10.47 15.45
N LEU A 42 -20.58 -11.31 16.48
CA LEU A 42 -19.39 -12.14 16.72
C LEU A 42 -19.10 -13.04 15.51
N ASP A 43 -20.13 -13.59 14.88
CA ASP A 43 -19.98 -14.46 13.72
C ASP A 43 -19.39 -13.72 12.52
N LYS A 44 -19.91 -12.52 12.23
CA LYS A 44 -19.36 -11.65 11.19
C LYS A 44 -17.92 -11.24 11.49
N PHE A 45 -17.62 -10.88 12.75
CA PHE A 45 -16.26 -10.56 13.17
C PHE A 45 -15.30 -11.72 12.92
N LEU A 46 -15.67 -12.93 13.35
CA LEU A 46 -14.84 -14.13 13.17
C LEU A 46 -14.67 -14.47 11.69
N GLU A 47 -15.70 -14.27 10.87
CA GLU A 47 -15.65 -14.45 9.42
C GLU A 47 -14.74 -13.42 8.73
N ASP A 48 -14.86 -12.14 9.07
CA ASP A 48 -14.01 -11.06 8.54
C ASP A 48 -12.53 -11.27 8.91
N VAL A 49 -12.26 -11.73 10.13
CA VAL A 49 -10.91 -12.09 10.60
C VAL A 49 -10.37 -13.29 9.82
N ARG A 50 -11.15 -14.37 9.70
CA ARG A 50 -10.75 -15.57 8.95
C ARG A 50 -10.47 -15.26 7.49
N ASN A 51 -11.27 -14.38 6.89
CA ASN A 51 -11.16 -14.00 5.49
C ASN A 51 -10.07 -12.91 5.26
N GLY A 52 -9.43 -12.41 6.31
CA GLY A 52 -8.35 -11.42 6.21
C GLY A 52 -8.80 -10.02 5.81
N ILE A 53 -10.10 -9.73 5.89
CA ILE A 53 -10.68 -8.42 5.53
C ILE A 53 -10.96 -7.55 6.77
N TYR A 54 -10.74 -8.07 7.97
CA TYR A 54 -10.87 -7.28 9.20
C TYR A 54 -9.71 -6.25 9.32
N PRO A 55 -10.01 -4.95 9.42
CA PRO A 55 -8.98 -3.91 9.46
C PRO A 55 -8.12 -3.99 10.72
N LEU A 56 -6.82 -4.25 10.55
CA LEU A 56 -5.85 -4.41 11.66
C LEU A 56 -5.64 -3.12 12.49
N MET A 57 -5.93 -1.94 11.93
CA MET A 57 -5.67 -0.64 12.57
C MET A 57 -6.89 -0.01 13.27
N ASN A 58 -8.02 -0.73 13.38
CA ASN A 58 -9.30 -0.16 13.83
C ASN A 58 -9.45 0.04 15.36
N PHE A 59 -8.36 -0.01 16.13
CA PHE A 59 -8.39 0.30 17.56
C PHE A 59 -8.35 1.81 17.87
N ALA A 60 -8.14 2.66 16.87
CA ALA A 60 -8.34 4.10 17.02
C ALA A 60 -9.83 4.43 16.83
N ALA A 61 -10.39 5.23 17.75
CA ALA A 61 -11.80 5.63 17.75
C ALA A 61 -12.28 5.99 16.34
N THR A 62 -13.43 5.44 15.95
CA THR A 62 -14.15 5.76 14.72
C THR A 62 -14.34 7.27 14.63
N ARG A 63 -13.46 7.94 13.89
CA ARG A 63 -13.69 9.32 13.48
C ARG A 63 -14.93 9.29 12.58
N PRO A 64 -15.97 10.09 12.85
CA PRO A 64 -17.14 10.10 11.98
C PRO A 64 -16.68 10.43 10.56
N GLN A 65 -16.91 9.50 9.63
CA GLN A 65 -16.73 9.71 8.20
C GLN A 65 -17.86 10.60 7.70
N LEU A 66 -17.86 11.86 8.13
CA LEU A 66 -18.70 12.90 7.59
C LEU A 66 -17.75 14.02 7.18
N LEU A 67 -17.28 13.98 5.94
CA LEU A 67 -17.07 15.17 5.12
C LEU A 67 -16.84 14.73 3.65
N PRO A 68 -17.57 15.30 2.68
CA PRO A 68 -17.30 15.11 1.26
C PRO A 68 -15.87 15.54 0.93
N ARG A 69 -15.24 14.81 0.01
CA ARG A 69 -13.89 15.06 -0.51
C ARG A 69 -13.83 16.46 -1.13
N ALA A 70 -13.41 17.46 -0.35
CA ALA A 70 -13.07 18.79 -0.83
C ALA A 70 -11.57 19.03 -0.59
N LEU A 71 -10.87 19.23 -1.71
CA LEU A 71 -9.49 19.68 -1.78
C LEU A 71 -9.25 20.81 -0.76
N SER A 72 -8.39 20.56 0.23
CA SER A 72 -7.88 21.61 1.09
C SER A 72 -6.37 21.42 1.17
N GLN A 73 -5.64 22.24 0.42
CA GLN A 73 -4.23 22.49 0.70
C GLN A 73 -4.10 22.89 2.18
N PRO A 74 -3.11 22.36 2.93
CA PRO A 74 -2.82 22.89 4.25
C PRO A 74 -2.23 24.30 4.07
N GLN A 75 -2.84 25.27 4.74
CA GLN A 75 -2.29 26.61 4.90
C GLN A 75 -0.99 26.47 5.70
N GLU A 76 0.15 26.67 5.04
CA GLU A 76 1.47 26.60 5.67
C GLU A 76 1.68 27.80 6.62
N ASP A 77 2.03 27.50 7.87
CA ASP A 77 2.61 28.47 8.79
C ASP A 77 4.04 28.80 8.32
N PRO A 78 4.43 30.08 8.07
CA PRO A 78 5.63 30.38 7.26
C PRO A 78 6.99 30.22 7.95
N GLN A 79 7.11 29.56 9.11
CA GLN A 79 8.38 29.57 9.86
C GLN A 79 8.64 28.29 10.68
N LYS A 80 8.87 27.16 10.00
CA LYS A 80 9.89 26.16 10.36
C LYS A 80 9.91 25.05 9.31
N ALA A 81 10.78 25.22 8.32
CA ALA A 81 11.20 24.15 7.43
C ALA A 81 11.86 23.03 8.26
N LYS A 82 11.04 22.06 8.68
CA LYS A 82 11.52 20.70 8.93
C LYS A 82 11.13 19.92 7.70
N THR A 83 12.13 19.71 6.83
CA THR A 83 12.10 18.69 5.78
C THR A 83 11.36 17.45 6.30
N PRO A 84 10.29 16.97 5.64
CA PRO A 84 9.77 15.66 5.95
C PRO A 84 10.93 14.70 5.71
N THR A 85 11.39 14.03 6.76
CA THR A 85 12.34 12.93 6.59
C THR A 85 11.60 11.90 5.74
N PRO A 86 11.98 11.67 4.47
CA PRO A 86 11.32 10.63 3.70
C PRO A 86 11.47 9.33 4.49
N GLU A 87 10.37 8.59 4.63
CA GLU A 87 10.43 7.24 5.17
C GLU A 87 11.52 6.49 4.40
N PRO A 88 12.47 5.83 5.08
CA PRO A 88 13.52 5.10 4.40
C PRO A 88 12.87 4.07 3.48
N PHE A 89 13.14 4.19 2.18
CA PHE A 89 12.71 3.17 1.22
C PHE A 89 13.29 1.83 1.65
N ASP A 90 12.44 0.81 1.75
CA ASP A 90 12.90 -0.55 1.99
C ASP A 90 13.76 -0.99 0.80
N VAL A 91 15.06 -1.10 1.04
CA VAL A 91 16.03 -1.55 0.04
C VAL A 91 15.86 -3.05 -0.17
N GLU A 92 15.88 -3.49 -1.43
CA GLU A 92 15.84 -4.90 -1.74
C GLU A 92 17.19 -5.56 -1.45
N THR A 93 17.20 -6.53 -0.54
CA THR A 93 18.41 -7.24 -0.12
C THR A 93 18.64 -8.56 -0.86
N ARG A 94 17.67 -9.03 -1.65
CA ARG A 94 17.79 -10.30 -2.38
C ARG A 94 18.35 -10.08 -3.78
N LYS A 95 19.33 -10.88 -4.14
CA LYS A 95 19.93 -10.85 -5.48
C LYS A 95 19.04 -11.51 -6.53
N VAL A 96 19.11 -10.99 -7.76
CA VAL A 96 18.45 -11.55 -8.94
C VAL A 96 19.27 -12.73 -9.47
N VAL A 97 18.66 -13.91 -9.54
CA VAL A 97 19.29 -15.12 -10.10
C VAL A 97 18.91 -15.38 -11.55
N GLN A 98 17.78 -14.84 -12.00
CA GLN A 98 17.32 -14.99 -13.38
C GLN A 98 16.54 -13.75 -13.84
N MET A 99 16.78 -13.36 -15.10
CA MET A 99 16.10 -12.24 -15.76
C MET A 99 15.50 -12.71 -17.08
N GLN A 100 14.25 -12.31 -17.36
CA GLN A 100 13.60 -12.48 -18.65
C GLN A 100 12.87 -11.17 -19.00
N CYS A 101 12.86 -10.82 -20.28
CA CYS A 101 12.23 -9.61 -20.77
C CYS A 101 11.51 -9.90 -22.08
N SER A 102 10.27 -9.43 -22.19
CA SER A 102 9.51 -9.35 -23.44
C SER A 102 9.15 -7.90 -23.73
N MET A 103 9.11 -7.57 -25.02
CA MET A 103 8.73 -6.25 -25.50
C MET A 103 7.69 -6.40 -26.61
N GLU A 104 6.57 -5.72 -26.45
CA GLU A 104 5.45 -5.73 -27.39
C GLU A 104 5.15 -4.31 -27.84
N LEU A 105 4.96 -4.08 -29.14
CA LEU A 105 4.58 -2.77 -29.64
C LEU A 105 3.06 -2.63 -29.53
N ASN A 106 2.60 -1.65 -28.75
CA ASN A 106 1.21 -1.24 -28.76
C ASN A 106 0.96 -0.31 -29.96
N GLU A 107 0.29 -0.83 -30.99
CA GLU A 107 0.03 -0.12 -32.24
C GLU A 107 -0.89 1.10 -32.08
N GLU A 108 -1.84 1.07 -31.13
CA GLU A 108 -2.78 2.18 -30.90
C GLU A 108 -2.08 3.40 -30.29
N LYS A 109 -1.14 3.16 -29.37
CA LYS A 109 -0.37 4.21 -28.68
C LYS A 109 0.99 4.49 -29.32
N ALA A 110 1.37 3.69 -30.33
CA ALA A 110 2.72 3.67 -30.91
C ALA A 110 3.83 3.59 -29.84
N GLN A 111 3.61 2.77 -28.80
CA GLN A 111 4.46 2.71 -27.60
C GLN A 111 4.87 1.27 -27.30
N TRP A 112 6.12 1.07 -26.86
CA TRP A 112 6.60 -0.25 -26.47
C TRP A 112 6.16 -0.60 -25.05
N HIS A 113 5.50 -1.75 -24.88
CA HIS A 113 5.18 -2.34 -23.60
C HIS A 113 6.28 -3.33 -23.21
N LEU A 114 6.96 -3.06 -22.10
CA LEU A 114 7.98 -3.90 -21.49
C LEU A 114 7.34 -4.80 -20.44
N THR A 115 7.63 -6.09 -20.46
CA THR A 115 7.40 -6.99 -19.32
C THR A 115 8.71 -7.62 -18.89
N LEU A 116 9.10 -7.37 -17.64
CA LEU A 116 10.31 -7.87 -16.99
C LEU A 116 9.92 -8.91 -15.95
N LEU A 117 10.46 -10.11 -16.06
CA LEU A 117 10.30 -11.19 -15.10
C LEU A 117 11.64 -11.47 -14.43
N LEU A 118 11.66 -11.36 -13.09
CA LEU A 118 12.82 -11.56 -12.25
C LEU A 118 12.58 -12.73 -11.30
N THR A 119 13.57 -13.60 -11.17
CA THR A 119 13.62 -14.60 -10.10
C THR A 119 14.72 -14.20 -9.14
N LEU A 120 14.40 -14.08 -7.86
CA LEU A 120 15.34 -13.74 -6.79
C LEU A 120 15.91 -15.01 -6.13
N GLU A 121 16.96 -14.86 -5.34
CA GLU A 121 17.69 -15.98 -4.70
C GLU A 121 16.84 -16.82 -3.72
N ASP A 122 15.82 -16.21 -3.10
CA ASP A 122 14.83 -16.90 -2.26
C ASP A 122 13.72 -17.58 -3.09
N LYS A 123 13.87 -17.60 -4.41
CA LYS A 123 12.89 -18.07 -5.41
C LYS A 123 11.63 -17.22 -5.48
N LEU A 124 11.64 -15.98 -4.96
CA LEU A 124 10.57 -15.04 -5.22
C LEU A 124 10.56 -14.67 -6.71
N HIS A 125 9.39 -14.73 -7.32
CA HIS A 125 9.18 -14.28 -8.69
C HIS A 125 8.54 -12.90 -8.67
N ARG A 126 9.11 -11.96 -9.44
CA ARG A 126 8.57 -10.62 -9.63
C ARG A 126 8.31 -10.38 -11.10
N GLN A 127 7.11 -9.92 -11.43
CA GLN A 127 6.75 -9.49 -12.76
C GLN A 127 6.45 -8.00 -12.74
N LEU A 128 7.13 -7.24 -13.59
CA LEU A 128 6.98 -5.80 -13.72
C LEU A 128 6.60 -5.48 -15.17
N SER A 129 5.59 -4.65 -15.34
CA SER A 129 5.09 -4.23 -16.66
C SER A 129 5.14 -2.71 -16.76
N TYR A 130 5.59 -2.20 -17.90
CA TYR A 130 5.83 -0.77 -18.08
C TYR A 130 5.67 -0.33 -19.54
N ASP A 131 4.96 0.78 -19.76
CA ASP A 131 4.83 1.42 -21.06
C ASP A 131 6.03 2.38 -21.26
N LEU A 132 6.99 2.00 -22.12
CA LEU A 132 8.25 2.73 -22.32
C LEU A 132 8.03 4.07 -23.03
N LEU A 133 8.61 5.13 -22.49
CA LEU A 133 8.68 6.45 -23.10
C LEU A 133 9.89 6.53 -24.05
N PRO A 134 9.83 7.40 -25.08
CA PRO A 134 10.95 7.57 -26.01
C PRO A 134 12.26 8.04 -25.36
N THR A 135 12.15 8.73 -24.23
CA THR A 135 13.23 9.31 -23.43
C THR A 135 13.87 8.33 -22.45
N ASP A 136 13.28 7.15 -22.28
CA ASP A 136 13.76 6.20 -21.29
C ASP A 136 15.09 5.61 -21.71
N SER A 137 15.96 5.43 -20.71
CA SER A 137 17.24 4.75 -20.86
C SER A 137 17.26 3.51 -19.98
N SER A 138 17.94 2.47 -20.46
CA SER A 138 18.12 1.22 -19.70
C SER A 138 18.72 1.45 -18.30
N LYS A 139 19.70 2.35 -18.21
CA LYS A 139 20.35 2.77 -16.95
C LYS A 139 19.39 3.51 -16.03
N GLY A 140 18.59 4.43 -16.57
CA GLY A 140 17.59 5.16 -15.80
C GLY A 140 16.57 4.21 -15.17
N LEU A 141 16.01 3.32 -15.99
CA LEU A 141 15.04 2.32 -15.53
C LEU A 141 15.63 1.38 -14.47
N ALA A 142 16.86 0.87 -14.67
CA ALA A 142 17.52 0.03 -13.67
C ALA A 142 17.75 0.78 -12.34
N SER A 143 18.16 2.06 -12.41
CA SER A 143 18.34 2.89 -11.22
C SER A 143 17.02 3.13 -10.48
N GLU A 144 15.92 3.33 -11.20
CA GLU A 144 14.59 3.48 -10.60
C GLU A 144 14.15 2.19 -9.91
N LEU A 145 14.41 1.03 -10.52
CA LEU A 145 14.10 -0.27 -9.92
C LEU A 145 14.87 -0.51 -8.62
N VAL A 146 16.13 -0.06 -8.52
CA VAL A 146 16.86 -0.06 -7.24
C VAL A 146 16.21 0.90 -6.25
N HIS A 147 15.92 2.13 -6.69
CA HIS A 147 15.37 3.19 -5.84
C HIS A 147 14.05 2.77 -5.17
N TYR A 148 13.19 2.06 -5.90
CA TYR A 148 11.90 1.58 -5.40
C TYR A 148 11.97 0.19 -4.74
N GLY A 149 13.16 -0.38 -4.52
CA GLY A 149 13.31 -1.67 -3.84
C GLY A 149 12.78 -2.86 -4.66
N PHE A 150 12.82 -2.75 -5.99
CA PHE A 150 12.46 -3.87 -6.87
C PHE A 150 13.61 -4.84 -7.11
N ILE A 151 14.85 -4.36 -7.07
CA ILE A 151 16.08 -5.13 -7.28
C ILE A 151 17.19 -4.66 -6.33
N HIS A 152 18.16 -5.53 -6.07
CA HIS A 152 19.35 -5.21 -5.30
C HIS A 152 20.26 -4.22 -6.04
N GLU A 153 20.95 -3.35 -5.32
CA GLU A 153 21.88 -2.35 -5.87
C GLU A 153 22.99 -2.98 -6.73
N ASP A 154 23.66 -4.02 -6.23
CA ASP A 154 24.64 -4.83 -6.98
C ASP A 154 24.14 -5.34 -8.35
N ASP A 155 22.84 -5.55 -8.54
CA ASP A 155 22.28 -6.09 -9.79
C ASP A 155 21.95 -4.98 -10.81
N CYS A 156 22.09 -3.71 -10.42
CA CYS A 156 21.72 -2.54 -11.23
C CYS A 156 22.44 -2.51 -12.59
N GLU A 157 23.76 -2.64 -12.59
CA GLU A 157 24.55 -2.60 -13.83
C GLU A 157 24.24 -3.78 -14.74
N MET A 158 24.06 -4.98 -14.16
CA MET A 158 23.71 -6.18 -14.90
C MET A 158 22.35 -6.02 -15.57
N LEU A 159 21.34 -5.53 -14.83
CA LEU A 159 20.01 -5.29 -15.39
C LEU A 159 20.02 -4.19 -16.45
N ALA A 160 20.75 -3.09 -16.23
CA ALA A 160 20.88 -2.02 -17.22
C ALA A 160 21.43 -2.56 -18.55
N ASN A 161 22.51 -3.35 -18.50
CA ASN A 161 23.08 -3.97 -19.69
C ASN A 161 22.10 -4.98 -20.34
N PHE A 162 21.35 -5.73 -19.54
CA PHE A 162 20.34 -6.65 -20.03
C PHE A 162 19.21 -5.92 -20.77
N LEU A 163 18.68 -4.83 -20.20
CA LEU A 163 17.66 -4.00 -20.82
C LEU A 163 18.18 -3.29 -22.07
N GLU A 164 19.42 -2.81 -22.06
CA GLU A 164 20.05 -2.18 -23.23
C GLU A 164 20.09 -3.15 -24.43
N ASN A 165 20.44 -4.42 -24.18
CA ASN A 165 20.42 -5.45 -25.20
C ASN A 165 19.00 -5.76 -25.71
N ALA A 166 17.99 -5.72 -24.83
CA ALA A 166 16.59 -5.87 -25.23
C ALA A 166 16.13 -4.69 -26.10
N PHE A 167 16.47 -3.47 -25.70
CA PHE A 167 16.11 -2.26 -26.43
C PHE A 167 16.73 -2.25 -27.82
N HIS A 168 17.99 -2.62 -27.99
CA HIS A 168 18.62 -2.71 -29.30
C HIS A 168 17.97 -3.74 -30.23
N LYS A 169 17.48 -4.86 -29.70
CA LYS A 169 16.79 -5.88 -30.49
C LYS A 169 15.45 -5.40 -31.05
N HIS A 170 14.74 -4.57 -30.29
CA HIS A 170 13.37 -4.15 -30.62
C HIS A 170 13.28 -2.71 -31.17
N ARG A 171 14.25 -1.85 -30.85
CA ARG A 171 14.36 -0.46 -31.29
C ARG A 171 15.71 -0.27 -32.00
N PRO A 172 15.81 -0.59 -33.30
CA PRO A 172 17.03 -0.29 -34.04
C PRO A 172 17.28 1.23 -34.02
N PRO A 173 18.55 1.66 -34.05
CA PRO A 173 18.88 3.08 -34.06
C PRO A 173 18.22 3.77 -35.27
N PRO A 174 17.78 5.03 -35.12
CA PRO A 174 17.28 5.79 -36.25
C PRO A 174 18.38 5.90 -37.33
N LEU A 175 18.00 5.64 -38.58
CA LEU A 175 18.85 5.81 -39.77
C LEU A 175 19.26 7.28 -39.95
#